data_AF-A0A0U2KW16-F1
#
_entry.id   AF-A0A0U2KW16-F1
#
_cell.length_a   1.000
_cell.length_b   1.000
_cell.length_c   1.000
_cell.angle_alpha   90.00
_cell.angle_beta   90.00
_cell.angle_gamma   90.00
#
_symmetry.space_group_name_H-M   'P 1'
#
loop_
_entity.id
_entity.type
_entity.pdbx_description
1 polymer ?
#
loop_
_entity_poly.entity_id
_entity_poly.type
_entity_poly.pdbx_seq_one_letter_code
_entity_poly.pdbx_strand_id
1 'polypeptide(L)'
;MKITNYNLLEKHLLTMKNWRLNNVTPSAFEKTGPIPRSITKTFEKFKKELDPNSESEVIEEFRVSRYQTAASIKYLLLLVTVPLIVNQISKSFVFSPFVDYFWNDNQNDIFLNESQEERAFSELQRFEEKIHFEILIGQSPPLSQESIDKEIKHKAVELAQYYVQESTDAMKNLLADVLAFVTFVYLIVTGRRQISVLKSFVNELIYGLSDTAKVFFNNSFYRYICWIPLYSWMGSSTGKWFTSFWITRKQRFNFPVHSNFPCGFRHSL
;
A
#
# COMPACT_ATOMS: atom_id res chain seq x y z
N MET A 1 -45.78 54.15 -34.14
CA MET A 1 -44.68 55.14 -34.25
C MET A 1 -43.88 55.05 -32.96
N LYS A 2 -42.80 54.25 -32.94
CA LYS A 2 -41.42 54.72 -32.64
C LYS A 2 -41.43 55.80 -31.55
N ILE A 3 -40.90 55.56 -30.35
CA ILE A 3 -39.46 55.62 -30.10
C ILE A 3 -39.10 54.85 -28.82
N THR A 4 -38.08 54.01 -28.99
CA THR A 4 -37.52 53.04 -28.06
C THR A 4 -36.42 53.70 -27.23
N ASN A 5 -36.49 53.54 -25.90
CA ASN A 5 -35.37 53.21 -25.02
C ASN A 5 -33.97 53.82 -25.33
N TYR A 6 -33.83 55.15 -25.23
CA TYR A 6 -32.52 55.81 -25.29
C TYR A 6 -31.65 55.57 -24.03
N ASN A 7 -32.26 55.22 -22.90
CA ASN A 7 -31.56 55.12 -21.62
C ASN A 7 -30.82 53.78 -21.41
N LEU A 8 -31.26 52.70 -22.07
CA LEU A 8 -30.57 51.40 -21.99
C LEU A 8 -29.37 51.32 -22.94
N LEU A 9 -29.47 51.98 -24.10
CA LEU A 9 -28.38 52.09 -25.07
C LEU A 9 -27.25 52.99 -24.57
N GLU A 10 -27.53 54.10 -23.89
CA GLU A 10 -26.48 54.91 -23.25
C GLU A 10 -25.78 54.15 -22.11
N LYS A 11 -26.52 53.39 -21.28
CA LYS A 11 -25.91 52.54 -20.25
C LYS A 11 -24.99 51.47 -20.83
N HIS A 12 -25.36 50.86 -21.95
CA HIS A 12 -24.51 49.89 -22.67
C HIS A 12 -23.34 50.53 -23.42
N LEU A 13 -23.50 51.77 -23.92
CA LEU A 13 -22.42 52.51 -24.56
C LEU A 13 -21.40 53.03 -23.53
N LEU A 14 -21.85 53.41 -22.33
CA LEU A 14 -20.98 53.82 -21.23
C LEU A 14 -20.18 52.66 -20.63
N THR A 15 -20.72 51.44 -20.60
CA THR A 15 -19.95 50.25 -20.18
C THR A 15 -18.93 49.79 -21.22
N MET A 16 -19.16 50.03 -22.52
CA MET A 16 -18.19 49.71 -23.57
C MET A 16 -17.12 50.79 -23.78
N LYS A 17 -17.39 52.06 -23.45
CA LYS A 17 -16.45 53.18 -23.67
C LYS A 17 -15.33 53.30 -22.62
N ASN A 18 -15.42 52.58 -21.50
CA ASN A 18 -14.41 52.57 -20.43
C ASN A 18 -13.46 51.37 -20.45
N TRP A 19 -13.42 50.61 -21.55
CA TRP A 19 -12.27 49.75 -21.85
C TRP A 19 -11.10 50.59 -22.35
N ARG A 20 -10.49 51.36 -21.44
CA ARG A 20 -9.10 51.76 -21.57
C ARG A 20 -8.28 50.46 -21.62
N LEU A 21 -7.84 50.11 -22.83
CA LEU A 21 -6.74 49.17 -23.08
C LEU A 21 -5.44 49.73 -22.49
N ASN A 22 -5.37 49.81 -21.17
CA ASN A 22 -4.14 50.09 -20.46
C ASN A 22 -3.58 48.75 -20.00
N ASN A 23 -2.54 48.34 -20.73
CA ASN A 23 -1.60 47.26 -20.44
C ASN A 23 -2.06 45.86 -20.86
N VAL A 24 -2.41 45.72 -22.14
CA VAL A 24 -1.94 44.55 -22.87
C VAL A 24 -0.41 44.67 -22.88
N THR A 25 0.28 43.97 -21.98
CA THR A 25 1.70 43.71 -22.16
C THR A 25 1.86 43.08 -23.54
N PRO A 26 2.71 43.61 -24.43
CA PRO A 26 3.10 42.91 -25.64
C PRO A 26 3.89 41.67 -25.23
N SER A 27 3.18 40.61 -24.86
CA SER A 27 3.70 39.27 -24.89
C SER A 27 4.02 38.98 -26.35
N ALA A 28 5.32 38.85 -26.63
CA ALA A 28 5.87 38.33 -27.88
C ALA A 28 5.80 39.21 -29.14
N PHE A 29 6.08 40.51 -29.03
CA PHE A 29 6.95 41.11 -30.05
C PHE A 29 8.39 40.88 -29.60
N GLU A 30 8.95 39.73 -30.02
CA GLU A 30 10.38 39.51 -30.00
C GLU A 30 11.04 40.68 -30.71
N LYS A 31 11.65 41.58 -29.92
CA LYS A 31 12.81 42.30 -30.42
C LYS A 31 13.80 41.20 -30.75
N THR A 32 13.92 40.86 -32.02
CA THR A 32 15.13 40.33 -32.61
C THR A 32 16.20 41.41 -32.43
N GLY A 33 16.66 41.58 -31.19
CA GLY A 33 18.03 42.01 -30.97
C GLY A 33 18.94 41.04 -31.72
N PRO A 34 20.13 41.47 -32.13
CA PRO A 34 21.03 40.70 -33.00
C PRO A 34 21.48 39.33 -32.45
N ILE A 35 20.95 38.91 -31.29
CA ILE A 35 21.35 37.73 -30.55
C ILE A 35 20.12 36.84 -30.31
N PRO A 36 20.09 35.62 -30.87
CA PRO A 36 19.05 34.62 -30.61
C PRO A 36 18.93 34.25 -29.13
N ARG A 37 17.70 33.99 -28.64
CA ARG A 37 17.42 33.54 -27.27
C ARG A 37 18.19 32.28 -26.86
N SER A 38 18.52 31.42 -27.82
CA SER A 38 19.36 30.24 -27.60
C SER A 38 20.78 30.61 -27.17
N ILE A 39 21.38 31.64 -27.78
CA ILE A 39 22.72 32.13 -27.42
C ILE A 39 22.68 32.81 -26.06
N THR A 40 21.64 33.58 -25.76
CA THR A 40 21.48 34.19 -24.42
C THR A 40 21.35 33.12 -23.33
N LYS A 41 20.57 32.07 -23.56
CA LYS A 41 20.42 30.93 -22.64
C LYS A 41 21.71 30.14 -22.46
N THR A 42 22.48 29.94 -23.53
CA THR A 42 23.80 29.31 -23.47
C THR A 42 24.80 30.19 -22.75
N PHE A 43 24.78 31.50 -22.98
CA PHE A 43 25.68 32.46 -22.32
C PHE A 43 25.34 32.64 -20.83
N GLU A 44 24.07 32.56 -20.43
CA GLU A 44 23.69 32.51 -19.02
C GLU A 44 24.14 31.22 -18.33
N LYS A 45 24.05 30.06 -19.02
CA LYS A 45 24.65 28.81 -18.52
C LYS A 45 26.17 28.91 -18.39
N PHE A 46 26.83 29.47 -19.40
CA PHE A 46 28.28 29.66 -19.42
C PHE A 46 28.74 30.66 -18.34
N LYS A 47 28.00 31.76 -18.14
CA LYS A 47 28.25 32.75 -17.08
C LYS A 47 28.02 32.15 -15.69
N LYS A 48 27.03 31.26 -15.55
CA LYS A 48 26.79 30.49 -14.32
C LYS A 48 27.89 29.48 -14.05
N GLU A 49 28.43 28.82 -15.09
CA GLU A 49 29.59 27.91 -15.01
C GLU A 49 30.92 28.64 -14.76
N LEU A 50 31.02 29.94 -15.08
CA LEU A 50 32.21 30.78 -14.88
C LEU A 50 32.19 31.59 -13.56
N ASP A 51 31.13 31.51 -12.77
CA ASP A 51 31.08 32.14 -11.44
C ASP A 51 31.93 31.30 -10.46
N PRO A 52 32.98 31.84 -9.83
CA PRO A 52 33.85 31.10 -8.91
C PRO A 52 33.12 30.55 -7.67
N ASN A 53 31.88 30.98 -7.40
CA ASN A 53 31.02 30.40 -6.35
C ASN A 53 30.18 29.21 -6.84
N SER A 54 30.08 28.96 -8.15
CA SER A 54 29.25 27.90 -8.73
C SER A 54 29.78 26.49 -8.42
N GLU A 55 31.09 26.31 -8.36
CA GLU A 55 31.70 25.04 -7.95
C GLU A 55 31.32 24.70 -6.50
N SER A 56 31.31 25.71 -5.62
CA SER A 56 30.91 25.53 -4.22
C SER A 56 29.42 25.22 -4.07
N GLU A 57 28.56 25.85 -4.89
CA GLU A 57 27.11 25.58 -4.93
C GLU A 57 26.83 24.16 -5.42
N VAL A 58 27.50 23.71 -6.49
CA VAL A 58 27.36 22.35 -7.04
C VAL A 58 27.85 21.29 -6.05
N ILE A 59 28.93 21.54 -5.30
CA ILE A 59 29.43 20.62 -4.27
C ILE A 59 28.40 20.48 -3.12
N GLU A 60 27.76 21.57 -2.71
CA GLU A 60 26.73 21.54 -1.67
C GLU A 60 25.44 20.86 -2.15
N GLU A 61 25.00 21.11 -3.38
CA GLU A 61 23.87 20.38 -3.99
C GLU A 61 24.13 18.87 -4.03
N PHE A 62 25.34 18.46 -4.42
CA PHE A 62 25.73 17.05 -4.43
C PHE A 62 25.73 16.44 -3.03
N ARG A 63 26.24 17.15 -2.02
CA ARG A 63 26.20 16.73 -0.61
C ARG A 63 24.76 16.55 -0.13
N VAL A 64 23.90 17.52 -0.36
CA VAL A 64 22.48 17.49 0.03
C VAL A 64 21.77 16.29 -0.59
N SER A 65 21.97 16.04 -1.88
CA SER A 65 21.39 14.88 -2.58
C SER A 65 21.87 13.54 -2.00
N ARG A 66 23.17 13.42 -1.68
CA ARG A 66 23.73 12.23 -1.01
C ARG A 66 23.13 12.00 0.38
N TYR A 67 22.99 13.05 1.19
CA TYR A 67 22.36 12.96 2.50
C TYR A 67 20.88 12.59 2.41
N GLN A 68 20.13 13.21 1.49
CA GLN A 68 18.72 12.90 1.24
C GLN A 68 18.54 11.44 0.83
N THR A 69 19.38 10.93 -0.08
CA THR A 69 19.37 9.53 -0.51
C THR A 69 19.63 8.58 0.65
N ALA A 70 20.70 8.81 1.42
CA ALA A 70 21.06 7.98 2.57
C ALA A 70 19.98 7.98 3.66
N ALA A 71 19.42 9.16 3.97
CA ALA A 71 18.34 9.30 4.94
C ALA A 71 17.06 8.58 4.49
N SER A 72 16.73 8.68 3.19
CA SER A 72 15.55 8.02 2.61
C SER A 72 15.68 6.50 2.63
N ILE A 73 16.83 5.96 2.22
CA ILE A 73 17.11 4.52 2.25
C ILE A 73 17.08 4.01 3.69
N LYS A 74 17.74 4.70 4.62
CA LYS A 74 17.74 4.33 6.05
C LYS A 74 16.33 4.27 6.61
N TYR A 75 15.50 5.26 6.29
CA TYR A 75 14.13 5.31 6.77
C TYR A 75 13.23 4.25 6.14
N LEU A 76 13.42 3.96 4.84
CA LEU A 76 12.72 2.86 4.17
C LEU A 76 13.07 1.50 4.80
N LEU A 77 14.36 1.25 5.06
CA LEU A 77 14.79 0.05 5.78
C LEU A 77 14.17 -0.03 7.16
N LEU A 78 14.16 1.08 7.91
CA LEU A 78 13.53 1.14 9.24
C LEU A 78 12.04 0.78 9.17
N LEU A 79 11.29 1.34 8.21
CA LEU A 79 9.86 1.08 8.03
C LEU A 79 9.54 -0.40 7.78
N VAL A 80 10.44 -1.16 7.15
CA VAL A 80 10.25 -2.59 6.87
C VAL A 80 10.79 -3.44 8.01
N THR A 81 12.03 -3.18 8.42
CA THR A 81 12.75 -4.02 9.37
C THR A 81 12.17 -3.91 10.79
N VAL A 82 11.78 -2.73 11.25
CA VAL A 82 11.33 -2.56 12.64
C VAL A 82 10.02 -3.31 12.92
N PRO A 83 8.93 -3.19 12.12
CA PRO A 83 7.73 -3.98 12.34
C PRO A 83 7.97 -5.49 12.30
N LEU A 84 8.85 -5.97 11.42
CA LEU A 84 9.20 -7.39 11.34
C LEU A 84 9.95 -7.87 12.58
N ILE A 85 10.91 -7.10 13.09
CA ILE A 85 11.63 -7.44 14.32
C ILE A 85 10.66 -7.42 15.50
N VAL A 86 9.79 -6.40 15.60
CA VAL A 86 8.79 -6.32 16.68
C VAL A 86 7.84 -7.51 16.63
N ASN A 87 7.38 -7.93 15.45
CA ASN A 87 6.57 -9.14 15.29
C ASN A 87 7.26 -10.38 15.87
N GLN A 88 8.49 -10.65 15.44
CA GLN A 88 9.24 -11.85 15.88
C GLN A 88 9.55 -11.84 17.38
N ILE A 89 10.02 -10.69 17.90
CA ILE A 89 10.35 -10.56 19.32
C ILE A 89 9.09 -10.65 20.18
N SER A 90 8.02 -9.94 19.81
CA SER A 90 6.79 -9.96 20.60
C SER A 90 6.12 -11.32 20.61
N LYS A 91 6.09 -12.03 19.46
CA LYS A 91 5.58 -13.40 19.39
C LYS A 91 6.32 -14.31 20.36
N SER A 92 7.65 -14.30 20.32
CA SER A 92 8.48 -15.23 21.10
C SER A 92 8.48 -14.91 22.60
N PHE A 93 8.70 -13.64 22.97
CA PHE A 93 8.95 -13.25 24.36
C PHE A 93 7.70 -12.78 25.13
N VAL A 94 6.66 -12.31 24.43
CA VAL A 94 5.47 -11.75 25.09
C VAL A 94 4.27 -12.65 24.86
N PHE A 95 3.91 -12.89 23.59
CA PHE A 95 2.67 -13.56 23.27
C PHE A 95 2.73 -15.08 23.44
N SER A 96 3.87 -15.74 23.20
CA SER A 96 3.96 -17.19 23.48
C SER A 96 3.71 -17.51 24.94
N PRO A 97 4.49 -17.00 25.91
CA PRO A 97 4.26 -17.34 27.32
C PRO A 97 2.89 -16.88 27.81
N PHE A 98 2.37 -15.77 27.29
CA PHE A 98 1.05 -15.26 27.64
C PHE A 98 -0.07 -16.19 27.14
N VAL A 99 -0.09 -16.50 25.84
CA VAL A 99 -1.12 -17.36 25.24
C VAL A 99 -1.03 -18.77 25.84
N ASP A 100 0.16 -19.32 26.03
CA ASP A 100 0.33 -20.66 26.60
C ASP A 100 -0.20 -20.73 28.04
N TYR A 101 0.02 -19.69 28.85
CA TYR A 101 -0.54 -19.62 30.20
C TYR A 101 -2.06 -19.50 30.21
N PHE A 102 -2.62 -18.56 29.45
CA PHE A 102 -4.07 -18.31 29.43
C PHE A 102 -4.86 -19.45 28.78
N TRP A 103 -4.30 -20.09 27.75
CA TRP A 103 -4.94 -21.22 27.07
C TRP A 103 -5.02 -22.44 27.96
N ASN A 104 -3.97 -22.73 28.74
CA ASN A 104 -3.92 -23.90 29.61
C ASN A 104 -4.81 -23.77 30.86
N ASP A 105 -5.13 -22.55 31.29
CA ASP A 105 -5.93 -22.27 32.51
C ASP A 105 -7.44 -22.14 32.21
N ASN A 106 -7.83 -21.66 31.02
CA ASN A 106 -9.21 -21.22 30.76
C ASN A 106 -9.97 -21.93 29.63
N GLN A 107 -9.33 -22.78 28.81
CA GLN A 107 -10.02 -23.43 27.68
C GLN A 107 -10.42 -24.87 28.01
N ASN A 108 -11.73 -25.12 28.07
CA ASN A 108 -12.30 -26.47 28.08
C ASN A 108 -12.48 -27.03 26.65
N ASP A 109 -12.41 -26.18 25.63
CA ASP A 109 -12.66 -26.52 24.24
C ASP A 109 -11.34 -26.69 23.47
N ILE A 110 -11.23 -27.78 22.70
CA ILE A 110 -10.03 -28.15 21.94
C ILE A 110 -9.93 -27.31 20.64
N PHE A 111 -11.07 -26.89 20.10
CA PHE A 111 -11.17 -26.26 18.79
C PHE A 111 -11.52 -24.77 18.89
N LEU A 112 -10.83 -23.92 18.14
CA LEU A 112 -11.11 -22.48 18.10
C LEU A 112 -12.33 -22.14 17.23
N ASN A 113 -12.64 -22.98 16.23
CA ASN A 113 -13.77 -22.78 15.33
C ASN A 113 -14.33 -24.11 14.77
N GLU A 114 -15.59 -24.08 14.32
CA GLU A 114 -16.30 -25.23 13.73
C GLU A 114 -15.55 -25.83 12.53
N SER A 115 -14.82 -25.03 11.76
CA SER A 115 -14.05 -25.54 10.62
C SER A 115 -12.86 -26.40 11.05
N GLN A 116 -12.21 -26.11 12.17
CA GLN A 116 -11.17 -26.97 12.75
C GLN A 116 -11.77 -28.25 13.31
N GLU A 117 -12.89 -28.11 14.01
CA GLU A 117 -13.64 -29.23 14.59
C GLU A 117 -14.06 -30.24 13.50
N GLU A 118 -14.69 -29.77 12.42
CA GLU A 118 -15.09 -30.59 11.28
C GLU A 118 -13.90 -31.32 10.65
N ARG A 119 -12.75 -30.63 10.48
CA ARG A 119 -11.54 -31.26 9.93
C ARG A 119 -11.00 -32.34 10.86
N ALA A 120 -11.00 -32.10 12.17
CA ALA A 120 -10.51 -33.06 13.16
C ALA A 120 -11.38 -34.32 13.20
N PHE A 121 -12.71 -34.15 13.21
CA PHE A 121 -13.64 -35.28 13.21
C PHE A 121 -13.59 -36.07 11.90
N SER A 122 -13.58 -35.38 10.75
CA SER A 122 -13.43 -36.02 9.44
C SER A 122 -12.11 -36.81 9.36
N GLU A 123 -11.01 -36.29 9.91
CA GLU A 123 -9.72 -36.99 9.89
C GLU A 123 -9.71 -38.22 10.82
N LEU A 124 -10.31 -38.11 12.01
CA LEU A 124 -10.46 -39.25 12.92
C LEU A 124 -11.36 -40.34 12.31
N GLN A 125 -12.48 -39.96 11.70
CA GLN A 125 -13.39 -40.89 11.04
C GLN A 125 -12.70 -41.63 9.89
N ARG A 126 -11.94 -40.91 9.05
CA ARG A 126 -11.18 -41.55 7.95
C ARG A 126 -10.13 -42.52 8.47
N PHE A 127 -9.54 -42.25 9.63
CA PHE A 127 -8.59 -43.15 10.27
C PHE A 127 -9.28 -44.43 10.78
N GLU A 128 -10.43 -44.30 11.44
CA GLU A 128 -11.24 -45.43 11.89
C GLU A 128 -11.72 -46.29 10.71
N GLU A 129 -12.29 -45.67 9.67
CA GLU A 129 -12.74 -46.35 8.45
C GLU A 129 -11.59 -47.13 7.78
N LYS A 130 -10.39 -46.55 7.77
CA LYS A 130 -9.20 -47.19 7.21
C LYS A 130 -8.81 -48.45 8.00
N ILE A 131 -8.77 -48.38 9.33
CA ILE A 131 -8.45 -49.56 10.17
C ILE A 131 -9.47 -50.68 9.91
N HIS A 132 -10.76 -50.35 9.93
CA HIS A 132 -11.81 -51.34 9.67
C HIS A 132 -11.68 -51.96 8.28
N PHE A 133 -11.39 -51.16 7.26
CA PHE A 133 -11.18 -51.65 5.90
C PHE A 133 -9.98 -52.62 5.81
N GLU A 134 -8.84 -52.29 6.43
CA GLU A 134 -7.63 -53.13 6.42
C GLU A 134 -7.83 -54.48 7.11
N ILE A 135 -8.64 -54.52 8.17
CA ILE A 135 -9.06 -55.76 8.84
C ILE A 135 -9.92 -56.61 7.91
N LEU A 136 -10.92 -56.01 7.24
CA LEU A 136 -11.85 -56.73 6.37
C LEU A 136 -11.16 -57.42 5.18
N ILE A 137 -10.07 -56.83 4.66
CA ILE A 137 -9.30 -57.39 3.54
C ILE A 137 -8.13 -58.28 3.98
N GLY A 138 -7.96 -58.51 5.29
CA GLY A 138 -6.92 -59.37 5.85
C GLY A 138 -5.49 -58.81 5.73
N GLN A 139 -5.33 -57.49 5.59
CA GLN A 139 -4.01 -56.83 5.55
C GLN A 139 -3.45 -56.54 6.95
N SER A 140 -4.30 -56.52 7.97
CA SER A 140 -3.90 -56.47 9.38
C SER A 140 -4.20 -57.81 10.06
N PRO A 141 -3.37 -58.28 11.01
CA PRO A 141 -3.78 -59.37 11.90
C PRO A 141 -5.10 -59.00 12.59
N PRO A 142 -5.95 -59.99 12.95
CA PRO A 142 -7.18 -59.73 13.67
C PRO A 142 -6.83 -59.09 15.02
N LEU A 143 -6.96 -57.77 15.08
CA LEU A 143 -6.79 -56.97 16.26
C LEU A 143 -7.98 -57.24 17.20
N SER A 144 -7.72 -57.33 18.51
CA SER A 144 -8.81 -57.32 19.48
C SER A 144 -9.50 -55.95 19.43
N GLN A 145 -10.80 -55.89 19.77
CA GLN A 145 -11.52 -54.61 19.84
C GLN A 145 -10.79 -53.60 20.74
N GLU A 146 -10.20 -54.07 21.85
CA GLU A 146 -9.39 -53.24 22.76
C GLU A 146 -8.18 -52.61 22.07
N SER A 147 -7.50 -53.32 21.17
CA SER A 147 -6.37 -52.76 20.42
C SER A 147 -6.80 -51.72 19.38
N ILE A 148 -7.95 -51.91 18.74
CA ILE A 148 -8.53 -50.92 17.80
C ILE A 148 -8.88 -49.64 18.56
N ASP A 149 -9.61 -49.76 19.68
CA ASP A 149 -10.02 -48.62 20.51
C ASP A 149 -8.79 -47.85 21.02
N LYS A 150 -7.69 -48.56 21.33
CA LYS A 150 -6.43 -47.95 21.74
C LYS A 150 -5.78 -47.13 20.63
N GLU A 151 -5.77 -47.63 19.39
CA GLU A 151 -5.23 -46.89 18.25
C GLU A 151 -6.08 -45.66 17.91
N ILE A 152 -7.41 -45.80 17.88
CA ILE A 152 -8.33 -44.68 17.66
C ILE A 152 -8.15 -43.62 18.74
N LYS A 153 -8.08 -44.03 20.01
CA LYS A 153 -7.83 -43.10 21.13
C LYS A 153 -6.49 -42.39 20.99
N HIS A 154 -5.43 -43.10 20.59
CA HIS A 154 -4.13 -42.49 20.35
C HIS A 154 -4.23 -41.42 19.25
N LYS A 155 -4.88 -41.74 18.13
CA LYS A 155 -5.07 -40.79 17.03
C LYS A 155 -5.92 -39.58 17.43
N ALA A 156 -6.97 -39.78 18.24
CA ALA A 156 -7.79 -38.70 18.75
C ALA A 156 -6.99 -37.72 19.63
N VAL A 157 -6.11 -38.24 20.51
CA VAL A 157 -5.22 -37.39 21.33
C VAL A 157 -4.21 -36.64 20.48
N GLU A 158 -3.62 -37.29 19.48
CA GLU A 158 -2.70 -36.67 18.52
C GLU A 158 -3.37 -35.49 17.79
N LEU A 159 -4.58 -35.71 17.26
CA LEU A 159 -5.35 -34.66 16.58
C LEU A 159 -5.72 -33.52 17.53
N ALA A 160 -6.16 -33.83 18.76
CA ALA A 160 -6.47 -32.82 19.76
C ALA A 160 -5.26 -31.92 20.08
N GLN A 161 -4.08 -32.51 20.28
CA GLN A 161 -2.84 -31.76 20.52
C GLN A 161 -2.46 -30.89 19.32
N TYR A 162 -2.58 -31.44 18.10
CA TYR A 162 -2.29 -30.72 16.87
C TYR A 162 -3.18 -29.47 16.72
N TYR A 163 -4.50 -29.60 16.90
CA TYR A 163 -5.44 -28.48 16.74
C TYR A 163 -5.34 -27.45 17.87
N VAL A 164 -4.99 -27.86 19.09
CA VAL A 164 -4.65 -26.93 20.18
C VAL A 164 -3.40 -26.12 19.83
N GLN A 165 -2.36 -26.78 19.31
CA GLN A 165 -1.14 -26.09 18.88
C GLN A 165 -1.41 -25.14 17.71
N GLU A 166 -2.18 -25.57 16.71
CA GLU A 166 -2.57 -24.71 15.58
C GLU A 166 -3.31 -23.46 16.06
N SER A 167 -4.26 -23.63 17.00
CA SER A 167 -5.07 -22.54 17.55
C SER A 167 -4.25 -21.54 18.37
N THR A 168 -3.38 -22.05 19.25
CA THR A 168 -2.50 -21.21 20.07
C THR A 168 -1.49 -20.47 19.21
N ASP A 169 -0.91 -21.11 18.19
CA ASP A 169 0.01 -20.46 17.26
C ASP A 169 -0.69 -19.41 16.39
N ALA A 170 -1.90 -19.67 15.92
CA ALA A 170 -2.72 -18.70 15.21
C ALA A 170 -2.99 -17.45 16.07
N MET A 171 -3.33 -17.63 17.35
CA MET A 171 -3.55 -16.52 18.28
C MET A 171 -2.26 -15.71 18.52
N LYS A 172 -1.13 -16.38 18.75
CA LYS A 172 0.18 -15.72 18.91
C LYS A 172 0.56 -14.89 17.69
N ASN A 173 0.36 -15.43 16.48
CA ASN A 173 0.61 -14.72 15.23
C ASN A 173 -0.29 -13.50 15.10
N LEU A 174 -1.60 -13.66 15.33
CA LEU A 174 -2.57 -12.57 15.23
C LEU A 174 -2.19 -11.38 16.14
N LEU A 175 -1.85 -11.67 17.40
CA LEU A 175 -1.44 -10.64 18.37
C LEU A 175 -0.13 -9.95 17.96
N ALA A 176 0.86 -10.72 17.48
CA ALA A 176 2.13 -10.19 16.99
C ALA A 176 1.95 -9.32 15.74
N ASP A 177 1.06 -9.69 14.82
CA ASP A 177 0.75 -8.95 13.60
C ASP A 177 0.05 -7.64 13.93
N VAL A 178 -0.91 -7.64 14.87
CA VAL A 178 -1.56 -6.42 15.37
C VAL A 178 -0.52 -5.46 15.96
N LEU A 179 0.40 -5.95 16.79
CA LEU A 179 1.44 -5.11 17.38
C LEU A 179 2.42 -4.57 16.32
N ALA A 180 2.79 -5.40 15.34
CA ALA A 180 3.63 -4.97 14.23
C ALA A 180 2.95 -3.89 13.38
N PHE A 181 1.65 -4.04 13.11
CA PHE A 181 0.86 -3.05 12.39
C PHE A 181 0.79 -1.73 13.17
N VAL A 182 0.52 -1.77 14.47
CA VAL A 182 0.54 -0.58 15.34
C VAL A 182 1.91 0.09 15.31
N THR A 183 2.99 -0.68 15.37
CA THR A 183 4.37 -0.18 15.28
C THR A 183 4.63 0.51 13.93
N PHE A 184 4.20 -0.10 12.83
CA PHE A 184 4.32 0.49 11.50
C PHE A 184 3.56 1.82 11.39
N VAL A 185 2.31 1.86 11.86
CA VAL A 185 1.51 3.10 11.89
C VAL A 185 2.18 4.15 12.77
N TYR A 186 2.69 3.77 13.94
CA TYR A 186 3.40 4.66 14.85
C TYR A 186 4.64 5.28 14.19
N LEU A 187 5.44 4.50 13.47
CA LEU A 187 6.60 4.98 12.73
C LEU A 187 6.19 5.99 11.65
N ILE A 188 5.10 5.71 10.92
CA ILE A 188 4.59 6.64 9.90
C ILE A 188 4.13 7.96 10.52
N VAL A 189 3.37 7.90 11.61
CA VAL A 189 2.78 9.10 12.24
C VAL A 189 3.87 9.98 12.85
N THR A 190 4.88 9.38 13.49
CA THR A 190 5.99 10.08 14.14
C THR A 190 7.03 10.57 13.12
N GLY A 191 7.28 9.80 12.07
CA GLY A 191 8.32 10.04 11.06
C GLY A 191 7.97 11.03 9.95
N ARG A 192 7.10 12.02 10.20
CA ARG A 192 6.59 12.94 9.14
C ARG A 192 7.69 13.65 8.36
N ARG A 193 8.78 14.04 9.03
CA ARG A 193 9.92 14.71 8.38
C ARG A 193 10.63 13.75 7.43
N GLN A 194 10.92 12.55 7.89
CA GLN A 194 11.60 11.50 7.11
C GLN A 194 10.74 11.04 5.94
N ILE A 195 9.41 10.97 6.11
CA ILE A 195 8.47 10.72 5.01
C ILE A 195 8.55 11.81 3.95
N SER A 196 8.66 13.09 4.35
CA SER A 196 8.81 14.18 3.39
C SER A 196 10.10 14.06 2.58
N VAL A 197 11.21 13.71 3.24
CA VAL A 197 12.51 13.46 2.59
C VAL A 197 12.43 12.26 1.64
N LEU A 198 11.84 11.15 2.10
CA LEU A 198 11.61 9.95 1.31
C LEU A 198 10.72 10.24 0.08
N LYS A 199 9.66 11.04 0.26
CA LYS A 199 8.78 11.47 -0.84
C LYS A 199 9.55 12.30 -1.88
N SER A 200 10.39 13.23 -1.42
CA SER A 200 11.24 14.03 -2.30
C SER A 200 12.18 13.15 -3.11
N PHE A 201 12.86 12.20 -2.44
CA PHE A 201 13.73 11.22 -3.08
C PHE A 201 13.00 10.33 -4.09
N VAL A 202 11.83 9.79 -3.75
CA VAL A 202 11.03 8.97 -4.68
C VAL A 202 10.57 9.80 -5.88
N ASN A 203 10.17 11.05 -5.68
CA ASN A 203 9.83 11.94 -6.77
C ASN A 203 11.04 12.16 -7.68
N GLU A 204 12.21 12.48 -7.13
CA GLU A 204 13.45 12.65 -7.89
C GLU A 204 13.80 11.41 -8.72
N LEU A 205 13.68 10.22 -8.14
CA LEU A 205 13.83 8.95 -8.86
C LEU A 205 12.84 8.83 -10.01
N ILE A 206 11.54 9.06 -9.76
CA ILE A 206 10.49 8.94 -10.79
C ILE A 206 10.71 9.96 -11.91
N TYR A 207 11.03 11.21 -11.60
CA TYR A 207 11.25 12.25 -12.60
C TYR A 207 12.54 12.06 -13.39
N GLY A 208 13.55 11.42 -12.78
CA GLY A 208 14.81 11.02 -13.43
C GLY A 208 14.68 9.82 -14.38
N LEU A 209 13.57 9.07 -14.36
CA LEU A 209 13.33 7.97 -15.29
C LEU A 209 13.06 8.48 -16.72
N SER A 210 13.24 7.61 -17.73
CA SER A 210 12.76 7.87 -19.08
C SER A 210 11.22 7.91 -19.10
N ASP A 211 10.62 8.65 -20.04
CA ASP A 211 9.16 8.83 -20.07
C ASP A 211 8.40 7.51 -20.23
N THR A 212 8.98 6.53 -20.93
CA THR A 212 8.45 5.16 -21.02
C THR A 212 8.48 4.43 -19.66
N ALA A 213 9.57 4.57 -18.90
CA ALA A 213 9.72 3.94 -17.59
C ALA A 213 8.79 4.57 -16.53
N LYS A 214 8.55 5.89 -16.60
CA LYS A 214 7.54 6.57 -15.75
C LYS A 214 6.15 5.98 -15.91
N VAL A 215 5.71 5.79 -17.16
CA VAL A 215 4.39 5.22 -17.47
C VAL A 215 4.30 3.77 -16.98
N PHE A 216 5.35 2.97 -17.18
CA PHE A 216 5.41 1.59 -16.68
C PHE A 216 5.32 1.51 -15.16
N PHE A 217 6.13 2.30 -14.44
CA PHE A 217 6.14 2.32 -12.98
C PHE A 217 4.78 2.71 -12.42
N ASN A 218 4.19 3.79 -12.94
CA ASN A 218 2.87 4.25 -12.53
C ASN A 218 1.80 3.18 -12.78
N ASN A 219 1.74 2.60 -13.98
CA ASN A 219 0.75 1.56 -14.31
C ASN A 219 0.91 0.32 -13.40
N SER A 220 2.14 -0.14 -13.19
CA SER A 220 2.43 -1.25 -12.28
C SER A 220 1.99 -0.93 -10.85
N PHE A 221 2.36 0.23 -10.33
CA PHE A 221 2.00 0.69 -8.99
C PHE A 221 0.49 0.76 -8.77
N TYR A 222 -0.27 1.34 -9.71
CA TYR A 222 -1.73 1.38 -9.63
C TYR A 222 -2.36 -0.01 -9.71
N ARG A 223 -1.80 -0.91 -10.54
CA ARG A 223 -2.25 -2.29 -10.62
C ARG A 223 -2.06 -3.01 -9.28
N TYR A 224 -0.90 -2.85 -8.63
CA TYR A 224 -0.63 -3.41 -7.31
C TYR A 224 -1.58 -2.83 -6.24
N ILE A 225 -1.79 -1.52 -6.19
CA ILE A 225 -2.73 -0.90 -5.23
C ILE A 225 -4.18 -1.35 -5.47
N CYS A 226 -4.63 -1.45 -6.72
CA CYS A 226 -5.96 -2.00 -7.02
C CYS A 226 -6.08 -3.48 -6.62
N TRP A 227 -4.97 -4.22 -6.57
CA TRP A 227 -4.96 -5.64 -6.22
C TRP A 227 -5.03 -5.92 -4.71
N ILE A 228 -4.44 -5.06 -3.86
CA ILE A 228 -4.38 -5.26 -2.41
C ILE A 228 -5.77 -5.45 -1.77
N PRO A 229 -6.81 -4.65 -2.09
CA PRO A 229 -8.16 -4.88 -1.57
C PRO A 229 -8.87 -6.07 -2.22
N LEU A 230 -8.52 -6.40 -3.47
CA LEU A 230 -9.20 -7.43 -4.27
C LEU A 230 -8.88 -8.85 -3.80
N TYR A 231 -7.68 -9.07 -3.23
CA TYR A 231 -7.29 -10.38 -2.71
C TYR A 231 -7.68 -10.60 -1.24
N SER A 232 -7.70 -9.56 -0.40
CA SER A 232 -8.06 -9.73 1.03
C SER A 232 -9.55 -9.65 1.31
N TRP A 233 -10.37 -9.06 0.44
CA TRP A 233 -11.74 -8.67 0.80
C TRP A 233 -12.75 -8.76 -0.35
N MET A 234 -12.77 -9.90 -1.03
CA MET A 234 -13.85 -10.23 -1.96
C MET A 234 -15.06 -10.76 -1.17
N GLY A 235 -15.75 -9.87 -0.44
CA GLY A 235 -16.96 -10.26 0.30
C GLY A 235 -17.68 -9.18 1.13
N SER A 236 -17.06 -8.04 1.46
CA SER A 236 -17.65 -7.06 2.39
C SER A 236 -17.93 -5.68 1.76
N SER A 237 -19.02 -5.03 2.21
CA SER A 237 -19.50 -3.70 1.78
C SER A 237 -18.48 -2.56 1.92
N THR A 238 -17.43 -2.79 2.68
CA THR A 238 -16.33 -1.86 2.98
C THR A 238 -15.31 -1.76 1.82
N GLY A 239 -15.17 -2.78 0.96
CA GLY A 239 -14.37 -2.69 -0.26
C GLY A 239 -14.89 -1.64 -1.27
N LYS A 240 -16.21 -1.46 -1.33
CA LYS A 240 -16.89 -0.46 -2.18
C LYS A 240 -16.68 0.99 -1.68
N TRP A 241 -16.52 1.16 -0.37
CA TRP A 241 -16.19 2.45 0.24
C TRP A 241 -14.75 2.87 -0.05
N PHE A 242 -13.81 1.91 -0.02
CA PHE A 242 -12.39 2.18 -0.23
C PHE A 242 -12.08 2.62 -1.67
N THR A 243 -12.74 1.99 -2.66
CA THR A 243 -12.63 2.40 -4.07
C THR A 243 -13.22 3.79 -4.30
N SER A 244 -14.40 4.08 -3.74
CA SER A 244 -15.01 5.42 -3.80
C SER A 244 -14.14 6.50 -3.12
N PHE A 245 -13.52 6.19 -1.99
CA PHE A 245 -12.66 7.13 -1.25
C PHE A 245 -11.44 7.58 -2.07
N TRP A 246 -10.79 6.66 -2.79
CA TRP A 246 -9.64 6.98 -3.63
C TRP A 246 -10.01 7.62 -4.97
N ILE A 247 -11.13 7.20 -5.59
CA ILE A 247 -11.67 7.85 -6.80
C ILE A 247 -11.97 9.33 -6.53
N THR A 248 -12.55 9.65 -5.37
CA THR A 248 -12.92 11.01 -4.99
C THR A 248 -11.71 11.92 -4.74
N ARG A 249 -10.54 11.36 -4.38
CA ARG A 249 -9.30 12.15 -4.15
C ARG A 249 -8.42 12.37 -5.38
N LYS A 250 -8.79 11.82 -6.54
CA LYS A 250 -8.09 12.01 -7.82
C LYS A 250 -7.89 13.49 -8.20
N GLN A 251 -8.80 14.38 -7.75
CA GLN A 251 -8.74 15.82 -8.03
C GLN A 251 -7.74 16.60 -7.15
N ARG A 252 -7.28 16.06 -6.01
CA ARG A 252 -6.44 16.82 -5.07
C ARG A 252 -4.94 16.78 -5.40
N PHE A 253 -4.53 15.92 -6.33
CA PHE A 253 -3.12 15.71 -6.69
C PHE A 253 -2.75 16.16 -8.12
N ASN A 254 -3.68 16.82 -8.84
CA ASN A 254 -3.44 17.48 -10.13
C ASN A 254 -2.67 16.63 -11.17
N PHE A 255 -3.15 15.40 -11.45
CA PHE A 255 -2.55 14.49 -12.44
C PHE A 255 -3.38 14.40 -13.73
N PRO A 256 -2.72 14.25 -14.90
CA PRO A 256 -3.37 14.36 -16.22
C PRO A 256 -4.45 13.31 -16.46
N VAL A 257 -5.52 13.74 -17.13
CA VAL A 257 -6.81 13.04 -17.30
C VAL A 257 -6.77 11.90 -18.34
N HIS A 258 -5.68 11.77 -19.10
CA HIS A 258 -5.58 10.80 -20.19
C HIS A 258 -4.83 9.52 -19.79
N SER A 259 -5.52 8.63 -19.10
CA SER A 259 -5.31 7.18 -19.23
C SER A 259 -6.56 6.45 -18.77
N ASN A 260 -7.06 5.57 -19.64
CA ASN A 260 -8.10 4.59 -19.29
C ASN A 260 -7.68 3.87 -18.00
N PHE A 261 -8.62 3.72 -17.06
CA PHE A 261 -8.36 3.01 -15.80
C PHE A 261 -7.77 1.61 -16.10
N PRO A 262 -6.65 1.23 -15.46
CA PRO A 262 -6.15 -0.15 -15.54
C PRO A 262 -7.02 -1.11 -14.71
N CYS A 263 -7.91 -0.59 -13.87
CA CYS A 263 -8.87 -1.37 -13.10
C CYS A 263 -10.11 -1.56 -14.01
N GLY A 264 -10.01 -2.50 -14.94
CA GLY A 264 -11.03 -2.81 -15.94
C GLY A 264 -12.33 -3.28 -15.31
N PHE A 265 -13.19 -2.35 -14.91
CA PHE A 265 -14.63 -2.59 -14.82
C PHE A 265 -15.22 -2.33 -16.20
N ARG A 266 -15.28 -3.39 -17.02
CA ARG A 266 -16.21 -3.39 -18.15
C ARG A 266 -17.60 -3.47 -17.53
N HIS A 267 -18.30 -2.33 -17.45
CA HIS A 267 -19.74 -2.34 -17.24
C HIS A 267 -20.35 -3.08 -18.43
N SER A 268 -20.63 -4.37 -18.28
CA SER A 268 -21.67 -5.03 -19.05
C SER A 268 -23.00 -4.42 -18.58
N LEU A 269 -23.54 -3.54 -19.43
CA LEU A 269 -24.96 -3.22 -19.46
C LEU A 269 -25.76 -4.50 -19.70
#